data_AF-A0A7C2JAF6-F1
#
_entry.id   AF-A0A7C2JAF6-F1
#
_cell.length_a   1.000
_cell.length_b   1.000
_cell.length_c   1.000
_cell.angle_alpha   90.00
_cell.angle_beta   90.00
_cell.angle_gamma   90.00
#
_symmetry.space_group_name_H-M   'P 1'
#
loop_
_entity.id
_entity.type
_entity.pdbx_description
1 polymer ?
#
loop_
_entity_poly.entity_id
_entity_poly.type
_entity_poly.pdbx_seq_one_letter_code
_entity_poly.pdbx_strand_id
1 'polypeptide(L)'
;MTSKRRLAALLTLLIAVAAYGQTEQKSLKGYELYSWQRDGEWYYSLLPATNRSKTYQEIMSDQVARKGTKAIRADLSKLQRGETVFWKSEGSPGIEKPSSRDHLRLSHPKGSKVKKILKHCGKLGIKLQLV
;
A
#
# COMPACT_ATOMS: atom_id res chain seq x y z
N MET A 1 27.94 -60.89 26.60
CA MET A 1 26.49 -60.86 26.27
C MET A 1 25.87 -59.62 26.89
N THR A 2 25.72 -58.56 26.09
CA THR A 2 25.24 -57.24 26.51
C THR A 2 23.72 -57.16 26.36
N SER A 3 22.98 -57.03 27.47
CA SER A 3 21.54 -56.74 27.46
C SER A 3 21.32 -55.31 27.94
N LYS A 4 21.16 -54.38 26.98
CA LYS A 4 20.82 -52.98 27.24
C LYS A 4 19.32 -52.90 27.52
N ARG A 5 18.98 -52.58 28.77
CA ARG A 5 17.61 -52.26 29.18
C ARG A 5 17.28 -50.80 28.80
N ARG A 6 16.22 -50.66 28.01
CA ARG A 6 15.16 -49.64 28.04
C ARG A 6 15.58 -48.17 28.19
N LEU A 7 15.48 -47.42 27.10
CA LEU A 7 15.07 -46.01 27.11
C LEU A 7 14.17 -45.78 25.89
N ALA A 8 12.88 -46.07 26.04
CA ALA A 8 11.83 -45.57 25.19
C ALA A 8 11.13 -44.46 25.98
N ALA A 9 11.16 -43.24 25.47
CA ALA A 9 10.30 -42.09 25.76
C ALA A 9 11.12 -40.81 25.74
N LEU A 10 11.26 -40.19 24.56
CA LEU A 10 11.50 -38.74 24.39
C LEU A 10 11.56 -38.43 22.89
N LEU A 11 10.45 -38.68 22.17
CA LEU A 11 10.33 -38.26 20.76
C LEU A 11 8.92 -37.76 20.43
N THR A 12 8.28 -37.06 21.36
CA THR A 12 6.95 -36.47 21.18
C THR A 12 6.87 -35.02 21.67
N LEU A 13 7.93 -34.24 21.49
CA LEU A 13 7.89 -32.80 21.81
C LEU A 13 8.68 -31.90 20.84
N LEU A 14 8.71 -32.23 19.54
CA LEU A 14 9.35 -31.39 18.51
C LEU A 14 8.44 -31.06 17.32
N ILE A 15 7.13 -31.30 17.41
CA ILE A 15 6.18 -30.95 16.32
C ILE A 15 5.33 -29.69 16.66
N ALA A 16 5.34 -29.23 17.92
CA ALA A 16 4.49 -28.11 18.34
C ALA A 16 5.05 -26.70 18.03
N VAL A 17 6.25 -26.56 17.47
CA VAL A 17 6.86 -25.24 17.19
C VAL A 17 6.60 -24.73 15.76
N ALA A 18 6.17 -25.57 14.82
CA ALA A 18 5.98 -25.15 13.43
C ALA A 18 4.61 -24.51 13.12
N ALA A 19 3.64 -24.61 14.04
CA ALA A 19 2.26 -24.17 13.79
C ALA A 19 1.92 -22.77 14.36
N TYR A 20 2.82 -22.14 15.10
CA TYR A 20 2.64 -20.78 15.59
C TYR A 20 3.22 -19.78 14.59
N GLY A 21 2.41 -19.38 13.61
CA GLY A 21 2.53 -18.03 13.06
C GLY A 21 2.79 -17.86 11.57
N GLN A 22 2.28 -18.73 10.68
CA GLN A 22 1.89 -18.23 9.36
C GLN A 22 0.45 -17.71 9.46
N THR A 23 0.30 -16.50 10.00
CA THR A 23 -0.88 -15.71 9.65
C THR A 23 -0.78 -15.46 8.16
N GLU A 24 -1.68 -16.04 7.37
CA GLU A 24 -1.83 -15.68 5.96
C GLU A 24 -2.06 -14.17 5.91
N GLN A 25 -1.01 -13.43 5.56
CA GLN A 25 -1.06 -12.00 5.42
C GLN A 25 -1.96 -11.74 4.19
N LYS A 26 -3.27 -11.54 4.41
CA LYS A 26 -4.26 -11.32 3.35
C LYS A 26 -3.68 -10.30 2.38
N SER A 27 -3.38 -10.72 1.15
CA SER A 27 -2.87 -9.84 0.11
C SER A 27 -3.85 -8.69 -0.07
N LEU A 28 -3.41 -7.46 0.23
CA LEU A 28 -4.17 -6.28 -0.10
C LEU A 28 -4.32 -6.22 -1.63
N LYS A 29 -5.55 -6.40 -2.10
CA LYS A 29 -5.90 -6.23 -3.52
C LYS A 29 -6.17 -4.77 -3.82
N GLY A 30 -5.81 -4.34 -5.02
CA GLY A 30 -6.02 -2.98 -5.52
C GLY A 30 -4.76 -2.12 -5.51
N TYR A 31 -4.97 -0.80 -5.53
CA TYR A 31 -3.89 0.18 -5.64
C TYR A 31 -4.02 1.26 -4.58
N GLU A 32 -2.91 1.91 -4.27
CA GLU A 32 -2.82 3.05 -3.38
C GLU A 32 -2.46 4.29 -4.22
N LEU A 33 -3.27 5.33 -4.08
CA LEU A 33 -3.05 6.64 -4.67
C LEU A 33 -2.55 7.58 -3.59
N TYR A 34 -1.51 8.35 -3.91
CA TYR A 34 -0.97 9.38 -3.05
C TYR A 34 -0.99 10.72 -3.78
N SER A 35 -1.00 11.81 -3.01
CA SER A 35 -0.83 13.14 -3.55
C SER A 35 -0.11 14.06 -2.59
N TRP A 36 0.70 14.96 -3.14
CA TRP A 36 1.43 15.98 -2.41
C TRP A 36 1.60 17.23 -3.28
N GLN A 37 1.97 18.33 -2.65
CA GLN A 37 2.28 19.58 -3.34
C GLN A 37 3.78 19.86 -3.24
N ARG A 38 4.40 20.25 -4.36
CA ARG A 38 5.78 20.72 -4.45
C ARG A 38 5.81 21.93 -5.39
N ASP A 39 6.33 23.06 -4.91
CA ASP A 39 6.43 24.31 -5.68
C ASP A 39 5.08 24.78 -6.26
N GLY A 40 4.02 24.71 -5.46
CA GLY A 40 2.65 25.07 -5.90
C GLY A 40 1.98 24.04 -6.80
N GLU A 41 2.71 23.05 -7.29
CA GLU A 41 2.24 22.03 -8.22
C GLU A 41 1.83 20.75 -7.52
N TRP A 42 0.77 20.11 -8.02
CA TRP A 42 0.29 18.84 -7.49
C TRP A 42 0.98 17.66 -8.15
N TYR A 43 1.47 16.75 -7.33
CA TYR A 43 2.04 15.47 -7.75
C TYR A 43 1.23 14.32 -7.17
N TYR A 44 1.32 13.18 -7.85
CA TYR A 44 0.59 11.97 -7.53
C TYR A 44 1.48 10.76 -7.76
N SER A 45 1.19 9.66 -7.09
CA SER A 45 1.71 8.34 -7.45
C SER A 45 0.63 7.28 -7.27
N LEU A 46 0.62 6.29 -8.15
CA LEU A 46 -0.29 5.15 -8.11
C LEU A 46 0.56 3.88 -7.96
N LEU A 47 0.45 3.22 -6.83
CA LEU A 47 1.27 2.07 -6.49
C LEU A 47 0.38 0.85 -6.20
N PRO A 48 0.83 -0.38 -6.49
CA PRO A 48 0.12 -1.56 -6.03
C PRO A 48 -0.01 -1.58 -4.51
N ALA A 49 -1.18 -1.98 -3.99
CA ALA A 49 -1.33 -2.20 -2.57
C ALA A 49 -0.45 -3.39 -2.12
N THR A 50 0.16 -3.26 -0.94
CA THR A 50 1.09 -4.26 -0.40
C THR A 50 0.83 -4.47 1.07
N ASN A 51 1.15 -5.66 1.60
CA ASN A 51 0.99 -5.95 3.03
C ASN A 51 2.02 -5.26 3.94
N ARG A 52 2.94 -4.47 3.36
CA ARG A 52 3.92 -3.65 4.08
C ARG A 52 3.59 -2.16 3.96
N SER A 53 4.14 -1.37 4.88
CA SER A 53 4.13 0.08 4.78
C SER A 53 5.01 0.59 3.64
N LYS A 54 4.62 1.73 3.07
CA LYS A 54 5.38 2.44 2.04
C LYS A 54 6.11 3.63 2.63
N THR A 55 7.32 3.86 2.13
CA THR A 55 8.16 4.98 2.55
C THR A 55 7.83 6.23 1.73
N TYR A 56 8.16 7.41 2.26
CA TYR A 56 8.04 8.67 1.51
C TYR A 56 8.92 8.67 0.26
N GLN A 57 10.13 8.11 0.35
CA GLN A 57 11.05 7.99 -0.79
C GLN A 57 10.46 7.13 -1.90
N GLU A 58 9.80 6.01 -1.55
CA GLU A 58 9.09 5.16 -2.53
C GLU A 58 7.93 5.93 -3.18
N ILE A 59 7.05 6.52 -2.36
CA ILE A 59 5.84 7.22 -2.80
C ILE A 59 6.18 8.40 -3.73
N MET A 60 7.28 9.10 -3.46
CA MET A 60 7.65 10.35 -4.14
C MET A 60 8.81 10.19 -5.13
N SER A 61 9.29 8.96 -5.38
CA SER A 61 10.37 8.73 -6.33
C SER A 61 10.01 9.20 -7.74
N ASP A 62 11.00 9.70 -8.48
CA ASP A 62 10.80 10.23 -9.84
C ASP A 62 10.22 9.20 -10.82
N GLN A 63 10.43 7.91 -10.56
CA GLN A 63 9.90 6.80 -11.37
C GLN A 63 8.37 6.74 -11.33
N VAL A 64 7.77 7.03 -10.18
CA VAL A 64 6.32 6.87 -9.94
C VAL A 64 5.59 8.21 -9.80
N ALA A 65 6.32 9.30 -9.56
CA ALA A 65 5.76 10.63 -9.46
C ALA A 65 5.13 11.08 -10.79
N ARG A 66 3.93 11.62 -10.71
CA ARG A 66 3.15 12.13 -11.85
C ARG A 66 2.70 13.54 -11.56
N LYS A 67 3.14 14.50 -12.39
CA LYS A 67 2.74 15.90 -12.27
C LYS A 67 1.32 16.11 -12.81
N GLY A 68 0.44 16.60 -11.95
CA GLY A 68 -0.90 17.07 -12.31
C GLY A 68 -1.94 15.99 -12.59
N THR A 69 -3.21 16.41 -12.57
CA THR A 69 -4.38 15.51 -12.70
C THR A 69 -4.50 14.84 -14.08
N LYS A 70 -3.82 15.35 -15.12
CA LYS A 70 -3.84 14.72 -16.45
C LYS A 70 -3.02 13.42 -16.44
N ALA A 71 -1.81 13.45 -15.88
CA ALA A 71 -0.91 12.31 -15.85
C ALA A 71 -1.49 11.16 -15.01
N ILE A 72 -1.95 11.45 -13.79
CA ILE A 72 -2.52 10.40 -12.92
C ILE A 72 -3.80 9.77 -13.49
N ARG A 73 -4.63 10.54 -14.21
CA ARG A 73 -5.81 9.98 -14.89
C ARG A 73 -5.44 9.03 -16.03
N ALA A 74 -4.32 9.27 -16.72
CA ALA A 74 -3.82 8.36 -17.75
C ALA A 74 -3.36 7.03 -17.13
N ASP A 75 -2.74 7.06 -15.95
CA ASP A 75 -2.36 5.84 -15.22
C ASP A 75 -3.57 5.09 -14.67
N LEU A 76 -4.56 5.79 -14.10
CA LEU A 76 -5.82 5.19 -13.65
C LEU A 76 -6.59 4.52 -14.80
N SER A 77 -6.51 5.05 -16.02
CA SER A 77 -7.13 4.46 -17.22
C SER A 77 -6.54 3.11 -17.64
N LYS A 78 -5.40 2.72 -17.09
CA LYS A 78 -4.78 1.40 -17.35
C LYS A 78 -5.28 0.33 -16.39
N LEU A 79 -5.97 0.71 -15.31
CA LEU A 79 -6.50 -0.26 -14.35
C LEU A 79 -7.73 -0.97 -14.92
N GLN A 80 -7.94 -2.20 -14.45
CA GLN A 80 -9.11 -2.97 -14.81
C GLN A 80 -10.38 -2.40 -14.16
N ARG A 81 -11.51 -2.56 -14.85
CA ARG A 81 -12.82 -2.23 -14.31
C ARG A 81 -13.08 -3.06 -13.04
N GLY A 82 -13.67 -2.45 -12.02
CA GLY A 82 -13.95 -3.09 -10.74
C GLY A 82 -12.81 -2.93 -9.72
N GLU A 83 -11.65 -2.40 -10.12
CA GLU A 83 -10.55 -2.25 -9.18
C GLU A 83 -10.79 -1.21 -8.10
N THR A 84 -10.19 -1.45 -6.94
CA THR A 84 -10.23 -0.52 -5.80
C THR A 84 -8.93 0.27 -5.71
N VAL A 85 -9.07 1.59 -5.57
CA VAL A 85 -7.97 2.52 -5.34
C VAL A 85 -8.19 3.22 -4.00
N PHE A 86 -7.22 3.09 -3.10
CA PHE A 86 -7.19 3.74 -1.80
C PHE A 86 -6.36 5.02 -1.88
N TRP A 87 -7.00 6.18 -1.88
CA TRP A 87 -6.32 7.46 -1.89
C TRP A 87 -5.92 7.86 -0.48
N LYS A 88 -4.68 7.53 -0.13
CA LYS A 88 -4.13 7.74 1.21
C LYS A 88 -3.63 9.17 1.40
N SER A 89 -3.70 9.62 2.64
CA SER A 89 -3.15 10.90 3.09
C SER A 89 -2.20 10.66 4.28
N GLU A 90 -1.51 11.72 4.72
CA GLU A 90 -0.62 11.59 5.87
C GLU A 90 -1.38 11.04 7.10
N GLY A 91 -0.79 10.04 7.77
CA GLY A 91 -1.41 9.37 8.92
C GLY A 91 -2.29 8.17 8.57
N SER A 92 -2.61 7.94 7.29
CA SER A 92 -3.30 6.72 6.87
C SER A 92 -2.44 5.48 7.17
N PRO A 93 -3.04 4.33 7.55
CA PRO A 93 -2.31 3.09 7.78
C PRO A 93 -1.49 2.65 6.56
N GLY A 94 -0.34 2.01 6.79
CA GLY A 94 0.55 1.53 5.72
C GLY A 94 1.42 2.63 5.09
N ILE A 95 1.57 3.77 5.76
CA ILE A 95 2.56 4.79 5.42
C ILE A 95 3.55 4.87 6.59
N GLU A 96 4.84 4.78 6.29
CA GLU A 96 5.87 4.98 7.31
C GLU A 96 5.93 6.44 7.74
N LYS A 97 6.30 6.66 9.00
CA LYS A 97 6.55 8.02 9.48
C LYS A 97 7.74 8.61 8.70
N PRO A 98 7.66 9.89 8.31
CA PRO A 98 8.78 10.54 7.65
C PRO A 98 9.99 10.61 8.61
N SER A 99 11.19 10.47 8.06
CA SER A 99 12.44 10.54 8.83
C SER A 99 12.78 11.97 9.30
N SER A 100 12.13 12.98 8.74
CA SER A 100 12.33 14.40 9.05
C SER A 100 10.99 15.12 9.22
N ARG A 101 10.99 16.18 10.03
CA ARG A 101 9.83 17.07 10.18
C ARG A 101 9.59 17.93 8.93
N ASP A 102 10.66 18.26 8.20
CA ASP A 102 10.61 19.07 6.96
C ASP A 102 10.40 18.20 5.73
N HIS A 103 9.35 17.38 5.73
CA HIS A 103 9.00 16.51 4.61
C HIS A 103 7.81 17.09 3.83
N LEU A 104 7.69 16.72 2.55
CA LEU A 104 6.51 17.09 1.76
C LEU A 104 5.29 16.35 2.30
N ARG A 105 4.22 17.10 2.55
CA ARG A 105 3.02 16.57 3.19
C ARG A 105 2.13 15.82 2.21
N LEU A 106 1.80 14.57 2.54
CA LEU A 106 0.75 13.81 1.83
C LEU A 106 -0.62 14.36 2.20
N SER A 107 -1.38 14.82 1.20
CA SER A 107 -2.69 15.40 1.41
C SER A 107 -3.56 15.29 0.16
N HIS A 108 -4.88 15.28 0.33
CA HIS A 108 -5.80 15.32 -0.80
C HIS A 108 -5.88 16.76 -1.36
N PRO A 109 -5.90 16.94 -2.70
CA PRO A 109 -6.09 18.24 -3.29
C PRO A 109 -7.51 18.75 -3.04
N LYS A 110 -7.69 20.06 -2.84
CA LYS A 110 -9.01 20.61 -2.54
C LYS A 110 -9.86 20.84 -3.81
N GLY A 111 -11.19 20.89 -3.61
CA GLY A 111 -12.15 21.40 -4.58
C GLY A 111 -12.23 20.60 -5.89
N SER A 112 -12.03 21.28 -7.01
CA SER A 112 -12.30 20.73 -8.36
C SER A 112 -11.38 19.56 -8.74
N LYS A 113 -10.18 19.45 -8.15
CA LYS A 113 -9.21 18.40 -8.48
C LYS A 113 -9.67 17.01 -8.01
N VAL A 114 -10.09 16.87 -6.75
CA VAL A 114 -10.68 15.62 -6.23
C VAL A 114 -11.92 15.23 -7.02
N LYS A 115 -12.83 16.18 -7.28
CA LYS A 115 -14.05 15.92 -8.07
C LYS A 115 -13.72 15.40 -9.48
N LYS A 116 -12.69 15.95 -10.14
CA LYS A 116 -12.25 15.48 -11.47
C LYS A 116 -11.71 14.06 -11.43
N ILE A 117 -10.93 13.69 -10.42
CA ILE A 117 -10.38 12.34 -10.27
C ILE A 117 -11.50 11.34 -9.93
N LEU A 118 -12.37 11.66 -8.97
CA LEU A 118 -13.55 10.85 -8.64
C LEU A 118 -14.43 10.58 -9.87
N LYS A 119 -14.76 11.63 -10.63
CA LYS A 119 -15.56 11.51 -11.86
C LYS A 119 -14.87 10.63 -12.90
N HIS A 120 -13.55 10.70 -13.01
CA HIS A 120 -12.77 9.86 -13.94
C HIS A 120 -12.81 8.39 -13.52
N CYS A 121 -12.55 8.07 -12.25
CA CYS A 121 -12.65 6.71 -11.73
C CYS A 121 -14.06 6.13 -11.92
N GLY A 122 -15.11 6.93 -11.67
CA GLY A 122 -16.49 6.50 -11.90
C GLY A 122 -16.77 6.10 -13.36
N LYS A 123 -16.21 6.82 -14.35
CA LYS A 123 -16.33 6.45 -15.77
C LYS A 123 -15.61 5.13 -16.09
N LEU A 124 -14.48 4.86 -15.44
CA LEU A 124 -13.71 3.63 -15.62
C LEU A 124 -14.32 2.44 -14.86
N GLY A 125 -15.28 2.68 -13.96
CA GLY A 125 -15.80 1.68 -13.04
C GLY A 125 -14.77 1.25 -11.99
N ILE A 126 -13.86 2.16 -11.61
CA ILE A 126 -12.89 1.99 -10.54
C ILE A 126 -13.48 2.58 -9.26
N LYS A 127 -13.39 1.86 -8.15
CA LYS A 127 -13.81 2.32 -6.83
C LYS A 127 -12.69 3.13 -6.18
N LEU A 128 -12.86 4.45 -6.09
CA LEU A 128 -11.92 5.32 -5.38
C LEU A 128 -12.41 5.58 -3.95
N GLN A 129 -11.56 5.29 -2.95
CA GLN A 129 -11.84 5.52 -1.53
C GLN A 129 -10.81 6.49 -0.97
N LEU A 130 -11.26 7.59 -0.37
CA LEU A 130 -10.37 8.47 0.39
C LEU A 130 -10.22 7.87 1.79
N VAL A 131 -8.97 7.64 2.20
CA VAL A 131 -8.59 7.01 3.48
C VAL A 131 -7.42 7.73 4.13
#